data_AF-A0A9D6XAM7-F1
#
_entry.id   AF-A0A9D6XAM7-F1
#
_cell.length_a   1.000
_cell.length_b   1.000
_cell.length_c   1.000
_cell.angle_alpha   90.00
_cell.angle_beta   90.00
_cell.angle_gamma   90.00
#
_symmetry.space_group_name_H-M   'P 1'
#
loop_
_entity.id
_entity.type
_entity.pdbx_description
1 polymer ?
#
loop_
_entity_poly.entity_id
_entity_poly.type
_entity_poly.pdbx_seq_one_letter_code
_entity_poly.pdbx_strand_id
1 'polypeptide(L)'
;MKGFVIVFLICGSWWWFWGRADGAVKVIEAHLQAVEKREFASAYDHLATKTKAAMTPEDFKERVEKNSVVMGRAKSQFWSRSIENDVATISGTIESLDTKQTKARYVLIKENDRWVIQSFSFQ
;
A
#
# COMPACT_ATOMS: atom_id res chain seq x y z
N MET A 1 -19.16 28.97 -40.96
CA MET A 1 -18.94 29.67 -39.68
C MET A 1 -19.11 28.63 -38.58
N LYS A 2 -18.03 27.92 -38.22
CA LYS A 2 -17.36 27.92 -36.91
C LYS A 2 -18.31 27.58 -35.73
N GLY A 3 -18.41 26.29 -35.40
CA GLY A 3 -19.10 25.79 -34.20
C GLY A 3 -18.14 24.96 -33.34
N PHE A 4 -17.69 25.59 -32.24
CA PHE A 4 -17.15 25.02 -31.00
C PHE A 4 -16.35 23.71 -31.04
N VAL A 5 -15.02 23.85 -31.02
CA VAL A 5 -14.12 22.82 -30.47
C VAL A 5 -14.19 22.90 -28.95
N ILE A 6 -14.78 21.90 -28.31
CA ILE A 6 -14.68 21.71 -26.86
C ILE A 6 -13.26 21.18 -26.58
N VAL A 7 -12.36 22.09 -26.20
CA VAL A 7 -11.08 21.72 -25.60
C VAL A 7 -11.37 21.36 -24.15
N PHE A 8 -11.55 20.06 -23.87
CA PHE A 8 -11.49 19.58 -22.50
C PHE A 8 -10.05 19.76 -22.00
N LEU A 9 -9.91 20.67 -21.05
CA LEU A 9 -8.71 20.99 -20.28
C LEU A 9 -8.10 19.71 -19.67
N ILE A 10 -7.12 19.13 -20.36
CA ILE A 10 -6.25 18.04 -19.85
C ILE A 10 -5.18 18.59 -18.88
N CYS A 11 -5.55 19.55 -18.04
CA CYS A 11 -4.66 20.10 -17.00
C CYS A 11 -5.19 19.87 -15.58
N GLY A 12 -6.47 19.52 -15.41
CA GLY A 12 -7.04 19.15 -14.10
C GLY A 12 -6.73 17.72 -13.65
N SER A 13 -6.28 16.84 -14.56
CA SER A 13 -6.09 15.41 -14.28
C SER A 13 -4.86 15.09 -13.43
N TRP A 14 -3.92 16.03 -13.27
CA TRP A 14 -2.71 15.75 -12.49
C TRP A 14 -2.93 15.87 -10.98
N TRP A 15 -3.86 16.71 -10.54
CA TRP A 15 -4.21 16.85 -9.11
C TRP A 15 -5.13 15.74 -8.61
N TRP A 16 -5.96 15.17 -9.50
CA TRP A 16 -6.87 14.06 -9.15
C TRP A 16 -6.15 12.72 -8.93
N PHE A 17 -4.99 12.52 -9.54
CA PHE A 17 -4.22 11.28 -9.43
C PHE A 17 -3.48 11.13 -8.09
N TRP A 18 -3.00 12.22 -7.49
CA TRP A 18 -2.23 12.16 -6.24
C TRP A 18 -3.10 11.83 -5.03
N GLY A 19 -4.29 12.44 -4.91
CA GLY A 19 -5.20 12.18 -3.79
C GLY A 19 -5.81 10.77 -3.76
N ARG A 20 -5.90 10.07 -4.91
CA ARG A 20 -6.45 8.70 -4.98
C ARG A 20 -5.48 7.67 -4.39
N ALA A 21 -4.17 7.91 -4.51
CA ALA A 21 -3.13 7.04 -3.96
C ALA A 21 -2.90 7.23 -2.47
N ASP A 22 -3.23 8.40 -1.91
CA ASP A 22 -3.08 8.66 -0.48
C ASP A 22 -3.91 7.70 0.38
N GLY A 23 -5.09 7.28 -0.09
CA GLY A 23 -5.91 6.27 0.60
C GLY A 23 -5.22 4.91 0.69
N ALA A 24 -4.62 4.45 -0.42
CA ALA A 24 -3.89 3.19 -0.47
C ALA A 24 -2.60 3.24 0.38
N VAL A 25 -1.86 4.35 0.32
CA VAL A 25 -0.67 4.57 1.16
C VAL A 25 -1.04 4.56 2.65
N LYS A 26 -2.14 5.21 3.04
CA LYS A 26 -2.62 5.18 4.44
C LYS A 26 -2.93 3.77 4.93
N VAL A 27 -3.46 2.89 4.08
CA VAL A 27 -3.68 1.49 4.44
C VAL A 27 -2.37 0.73 4.63
N ILE A 28 -1.36 0.98 3.77
CA ILE A 28 -0.02 0.40 3.95
C ILE A 28 0.61 0.90 5.26
N GLU A 29 0.52 2.20 5.54
CA GLU A 29 1.04 2.79 6.78
C GLU A 29 0.36 2.22 8.03
N ALA A 30 -0.97 2.08 8.02
CA ALA A 30 -1.72 1.46 9.10
C ALA A 30 -1.33 -0.01 9.31
N HIS A 31 -1.17 -0.76 8.21
CA HIS A 31 -0.68 -2.13 8.23
C HIS A 31 0.73 -2.21 8.86
N LEU A 32 1.68 -1.39 8.41
CA LEU A 32 3.03 -1.34 8.93
C LEU A 32 3.08 -0.92 10.41
N GLN A 33 2.25 0.03 10.80
CA GLN A 33 2.14 0.47 12.19
C GLN A 33 1.59 -0.64 13.10
N ALA A 34 0.59 -1.39 12.63
CA ALA A 34 0.06 -2.54 13.36
C ALA A 34 1.13 -3.63 13.51
N VAL A 35 1.94 -3.89 12.48
CA VAL A 35 3.10 -4.80 12.54
C VAL A 35 4.12 -4.34 13.58
N GLU A 36 4.50 -3.07 13.55
CA GLU A 36 5.46 -2.45 14.48
C GLU A 36 5.00 -2.60 15.94
N LYS A 37 3.69 -2.44 16.19
CA LYS A 37 3.06 -2.63 17.50
C LYS A 37 2.84 -4.09 17.88
N ARG A 38 3.20 -5.05 17.01
CA ARG A 38 2.90 -6.49 17.15
C ARG A 38 1.40 -6.80 17.20
N GLU A 39 0.57 -5.91 16.68
CA GLU A 39 -0.88 -6.08 16.53
C GLU A 39 -1.17 -6.83 15.23
N PHE A 40 -0.65 -8.06 15.10
CA PHE A 40 -0.70 -8.82 13.85
C PHE A 40 -2.12 -9.11 13.34
N ALA A 41 -3.09 -9.26 14.24
CA ALA A 41 -4.50 -9.41 13.85
C ALA A 41 -5.02 -8.16 13.11
N SER A 42 -4.68 -6.97 13.62
CA SER A 42 -5.04 -5.69 12.99
C SER A 42 -4.30 -5.51 11.66
N ALA A 43 -3.01 -5.87 11.60
CA ALA A 43 -2.25 -5.84 10.36
C ALA A 43 -2.83 -6.80 9.30
N TYR A 44 -3.23 -8.01 9.72
CA TYR A 44 -3.88 -9.00 8.88
C TYR A 44 -5.24 -8.50 8.39
N ASP A 45 -5.95 -7.68 9.17
CA ASP A 45 -7.26 -7.17 8.79
C ASP A 45 -7.26 -6.22 7.59
N HIS A 46 -6.11 -5.61 7.30
CA HIS A 46 -5.90 -4.81 6.09
C HIS A 46 -5.72 -5.65 4.82
N LEU A 47 -5.57 -6.98 4.92
CA LEU A 47 -5.43 -7.85 3.76
C LEU A 47 -6.77 -8.06 3.04
N ALA A 48 -6.71 -8.25 1.72
CA ALA A 48 -7.86 -8.56 0.89
C ALA A 48 -8.45 -9.93 1.26
N THR A 49 -9.75 -10.10 1.02
CA THR A 49 -10.47 -11.34 1.35
C THR A 49 -9.81 -12.58 0.71
N LYS A 50 -9.38 -12.46 -0.55
CA LYS A 50 -8.65 -13.54 -1.25
C LYS A 50 -7.30 -13.86 -0.61
N THR A 51 -6.60 -12.86 -0.11
CA THR A 51 -5.30 -13.02 0.55
C THR A 51 -5.46 -13.69 1.91
N LYS A 52 -6.49 -13.30 2.66
CA LYS A 52 -6.87 -13.98 3.91
C LYS A 52 -7.25 -15.45 3.68
N ALA A 53 -7.93 -15.75 2.57
CA ALA A 53 -8.27 -17.13 2.19
C ALA A 53 -7.04 -17.96 1.78
N ALA A 54 -5.97 -17.33 1.29
CA ALA A 54 -4.77 -18.00 0.80
C ALA A 54 -3.65 -18.12 1.85
N MET A 55 -3.74 -17.41 2.97
CA MET A 55 -2.69 -17.32 3.98
C MET A 55 -3.32 -17.25 5.37
N THR A 56 -2.90 -18.15 6.27
CA THR A 56 -3.38 -18.14 7.65
C THR A 56 -2.81 -16.92 8.41
N PRO A 57 -3.47 -16.46 9.48
CA PRO A 57 -2.92 -15.42 10.36
C PRO A 57 -1.53 -15.77 10.90
N GLU A 58 -1.27 -17.05 11.17
CA GLU A 58 0.01 -17.57 11.65
C GLU A 58 1.10 -17.46 10.56
N ASP A 59 0.81 -17.89 9.33
CA ASP A 59 1.72 -17.75 8.19
C ASP A 59 2.06 -16.29 7.89
N PHE A 60 1.04 -15.42 7.99
CA PHE A 60 1.21 -13.98 7.84
C PHE A 60 2.18 -13.43 8.90
N LYS A 61 1.95 -13.77 10.17
CA LYS A 61 2.80 -13.37 11.27
C LYS A 61 4.24 -13.82 11.04
N GLU A 62 4.47 -15.09 10.72
CA GLU A 62 5.80 -15.63 10.47
C GLU A 62 6.49 -14.90 9.31
N ARG A 63 5.76 -14.64 8.22
CA ARG A 63 6.29 -13.93 7.04
C ARG A 63 6.75 -12.51 7.36
N VAL A 64 6.01 -11.80 8.21
CA VAL A 64 6.34 -10.44 8.62
C VAL A 64 7.45 -10.43 9.66
N GLU A 65 7.42 -11.33 10.64
CA GLU A 65 8.44 -11.46 11.69
C GLU A 65 9.82 -11.84 11.13
N LYS A 66 9.87 -12.58 10.02
CA LYS A 66 11.12 -12.87 9.29
C LYS A 66 11.85 -11.62 8.81
N ASN A 67 11.15 -10.49 8.65
CA ASN A 67 11.78 -9.23 8.24
C ASN A 67 11.96 -8.29 9.44
N SER A 68 13.15 -8.34 10.05
CA SER A 68 13.53 -7.49 11.18
C SER A 68 13.45 -5.99 10.88
N VAL A 69 13.62 -5.57 9.61
CA VAL A 69 13.51 -4.16 9.21
C VAL A 69 12.07 -3.66 9.29
N VAL A 70 11.11 -4.51 8.89
CA VAL A 70 9.68 -4.19 8.97
C VAL A 70 9.20 -4.19 10.42
N MET A 71 9.66 -5.17 11.22
CA MET A 71 9.34 -5.27 12.64
C MET A 71 9.86 -4.09 13.47
N GLY A 72 11.04 -3.57 13.12
CA GLY A 72 11.70 -2.44 13.78
C GLY A 72 11.62 -1.14 12.99
N ARG A 73 10.56 -0.96 12.20
CA ARG A 73 10.41 0.20 11.31
C ARG A 73 10.52 1.51 12.07
N ALA A 74 11.36 2.41 11.56
CA ALA A 74 11.43 3.81 11.97
C ALA A 74 10.67 4.71 11.00
N LYS A 75 10.81 4.48 9.68
CA LYS A 75 10.13 5.25 8.64
C LYS A 75 9.91 4.44 7.36
N SER A 76 8.93 4.85 6.57
CA SER A 76 8.65 4.30 5.23
C SER A 76 8.62 5.44 4.21
N GLN A 77 9.14 5.17 3.01
CA GLN A 77 9.16 6.11 1.89
C GLN A 77 8.63 5.44 0.63
N PHE A 78 7.46 5.86 0.19
CA PHE A 78 6.80 5.33 -1.02
C PHE A 78 6.90 6.34 -2.18
N TRP A 79 7.97 6.23 -2.98
CA TRP A 79 8.22 7.10 -4.13
C TRP A 79 7.49 6.65 -5.40
N SER A 80 7.18 5.35 -5.53
CA SER A 80 6.47 4.83 -6.69
C SER A 80 5.03 4.52 -6.29
N ARG A 81 4.08 5.22 -6.89
CA ARG A 81 2.65 5.05 -6.67
C ARG A 81 1.97 5.07 -8.03
N SER A 82 1.35 3.97 -8.41
CA SER A 82 0.55 3.88 -9.63
C SER A 82 -0.84 3.36 -9.27
N ILE A 83 -1.88 3.97 -9.84
CA ILE A 83 -3.24 3.47 -9.75
C ILE A 83 -3.75 3.26 -11.16
N GLU A 84 -4.20 2.04 -11.41
CA GLU A 84 -4.89 1.67 -12.63
C GLU A 84 -6.24 1.06 -12.25
N ASN A 85 -7.32 1.75 -12.61
CA ASN A 85 -8.68 1.43 -12.19
C ASN A 85 -8.78 1.34 -10.64
N ASP A 86 -9.08 0.15 -10.13
CA ASP A 86 -9.23 -0.16 -8.70
C ASP A 86 -8.04 -0.96 -8.14
N VAL A 87 -6.88 -0.88 -8.81
CA VAL A 87 -5.63 -1.51 -8.37
C VAL A 87 -4.58 -0.45 -8.15
N ALA A 88 -4.01 -0.40 -6.94
CA ALA A 88 -2.90 0.47 -6.59
C ALA A 88 -1.63 -0.36 -6.43
N THR A 89 -0.59 -0.05 -7.20
CA THR A 89 0.75 -0.61 -7.02
C THR A 89 1.64 0.45 -6.38
N ILE A 90 2.13 0.17 -5.19
CA ILE A 90 2.95 1.09 -4.40
C ILE A 90 4.28 0.42 -4.09
N SER A 91 5.39 1.10 -4.35
CA SER A 91 6.74 0.60 -4.03
C SER A 91 7.56 1.68 -3.34
N GLY A 92 8.44 1.23 -2.45
CA GLY A 92 9.19 2.11 -1.57
C GLY A 92 10.30 1.41 -0.80
N THR A 93 10.89 2.12 0.15
CA THR A 93 11.79 1.56 1.16
C THR A 93 11.14 1.68 2.52
N ILE A 94 11.47 0.72 3.36
CA ILE A 94 11.21 0.73 4.79
C ILE A 94 12.58 0.79 5.46
N GLU A 95 12.77 1.73 6.37
CA GLU A 95 13.98 1.88 7.16
C GLU A 95 13.69 1.56 8.62
N SER A 96 14.54 0.76 9.24
CA SER A 96 14.47 0.43 10.67
C SER A 96 15.27 1.39 11.54
N LEU A 97 15.07 1.30 12.85
CA LEU A 97 15.77 2.13 13.84
C LEU A 97 17.30 1.96 13.80
N ASP A 98 17.80 0.81 13.35
CA ASP A 98 19.23 0.54 13.14
C ASP A 98 19.74 0.97 11.75
N THR A 99 18.99 1.82 11.05
CA THR A 99 19.29 2.38 9.71
C THR A 99 19.36 1.36 8.56
N LYS A 100 19.01 0.09 8.79
CA LYS A 100 18.85 -0.88 7.71
C LYS A 100 17.64 -0.53 6.86
N GLN A 101 17.73 -0.82 5.56
CA GLN A 101 16.66 -0.56 4.61
C GLN A 101 16.28 -1.84 3.88
N THR A 102 14.98 -2.05 3.66
CA THR A 102 14.43 -3.10 2.80
C THR A 102 13.52 -2.47 1.76
N LYS A 103 13.53 -3.01 0.55
CA LYS A 103 12.59 -2.58 -0.49
C LYS A 103 11.25 -3.25 -0.23
N ALA A 104 10.18 -2.47 -0.28
CA ALA A 104 8.83 -2.98 -0.11
C ALA A 104 8.00 -2.69 -1.35
N ARG A 105 7.22 -3.68 -1.77
CA ARG A 105 6.24 -3.55 -2.83
C ARG A 105 4.90 -4.05 -2.34
N TYR A 106 3.87 -3.26 -2.59
CA TYR A 106 2.49 -3.52 -2.24
C TYR A 106 1.60 -3.42 -3.47
N VAL A 107 0.65 -4.34 -3.57
CA VAL A 107 -0.48 -4.26 -4.49
C VAL A 107 -1.74 -4.23 -3.66
N LEU A 108 -2.52 -3.17 -3.81
CA LEU A 108 -3.79 -2.99 -3.15
C LEU A 108 -4.91 -3.03 -4.19
N ILE A 109 -6.06 -3.52 -3.77
CA ILE A 109 -7.29 -3.49 -4.57
C ILE A 109 -8.39 -2.79 -3.78
N LYS A 110 -9.42 -2.33 -4.48
CA LYS A 110 -10.62 -1.81 -3.84
C LYS A 110 -11.63 -2.93 -3.60
N GLU A 111 -11.95 -3.21 -2.33
CA GLU A 111 -13.05 -4.09 -1.92
C GLU A 111 -14.07 -3.26 -1.13
N ASN A 112 -15.34 -3.25 -1.56
CA ASN A 112 -16.41 -2.46 -0.93
C ASN A 112 -16.05 -0.96 -0.74
N ASP A 113 -15.52 -0.35 -1.80
CA ASP A 113 -15.05 1.06 -1.82
C ASP A 113 -13.88 1.37 -0.86
N ARG A 114 -13.25 0.34 -0.26
CA ARG A 114 -12.09 0.46 0.63
C ARG A 114 -10.85 -0.18 0.02
N TRP A 115 -9.69 0.44 0.21
CA TRP A 115 -8.42 -0.16 -0.15
C TRP A 115 -8.06 -1.29 0.81
N VAL A 116 -7.62 -2.42 0.25
CA VAL A 116 -7.13 -3.60 0.98
C VAL A 116 -5.87 -4.14 0.29
N ILE A 117 -4.97 -4.72 1.05
CA ILE A 117 -3.69 -5.25 0.55
C ILE A 117 -3.93 -6.63 -0.06
N GLN A 118 -3.80 -6.72 -1.38
CA GLN A 118 -3.87 -7.99 -2.09
C GLN A 118 -2.55 -8.75 -1.98
N SER A 119 -1.41 -8.07 -2.12
CA SER A 119 -0.10 -8.70 -1.95
C SER A 119 0.96 -7.72 -1.48
N PHE A 120 1.98 -8.26 -0.82
CA PHE A 120 3.14 -7.52 -0.36
C PHE A 120 4.41 -8.37 -0.47
N SER A 121 5.53 -7.73 -0.73
CA SER A 121 6.86 -8.34 -0.73
C SER A 121 7.90 -7.41 -0.13
N PHE A 122 8.86 -8.01 0.58
CA PHE A 122 10.03 -7.35 1.15
C PHE A 122 11.28 -7.97 0.54
N GLN A 123 12.24 -7.15 0.12
CA GLN A 123 13.50 -7.55 -0.53
C GLN A 123 14.70 -6.90 0.15
#